data_AF-A0A1S8BF46-F1
#
_entry.id   AF-A0A1S8BF46-F1
#
_cell.length_a   1.000
_cell.length_b   1.000
_cell.length_c   1.000
_cell.angle_alpha   90.00
_cell.angle_beta   90.00
_cell.angle_gamma   90.00
#
_symmetry.space_group_name_H-M   'P 1'
#
loop_
_entity.id
_entity.type
_entity.pdbx_description
1 polymer ?
#
loop_
_entity_poly.entity_id
_entity_poly.type
_entity_poly.pdbx_seq_one_letter_code
_entity_poly.pdbx_strand_id
1 'polypeptide(L)'
;LHRLFTHPDYQRRGCGAALVRTGCEIADRLSLPVWVESSPVGERLYRAHGFELVVRPDIKNSRYNMSSPVFKREPKGPIVVGPES
;
A
#
# COMPACT_ATOMS: atom_id res chain seq x y z
N LEU A 1 -8.12 -5.16 1.07
CA LEU A 1 -8.67 -3.78 1.06
C LEU A 1 -8.96 -3.41 -0.41
N HIS A 2 -10.20 -3.05 -0.79
CA HIS A 2 -10.61 -3.03 -2.22
C HIS A 2 -10.57 -1.66 -2.93
N ARG A 3 -10.52 -0.50 -2.25
CA ARG A 3 -10.19 0.82 -2.88
C ARG A 3 -10.12 1.93 -1.82
N LEU A 4 -9.16 2.87 -1.98
CA LEU A 4 -9.04 4.10 -1.19
C LEU A 4 -8.75 5.27 -2.14
N PHE A 5 -9.53 6.35 -2.03
CA PHE A 5 -9.33 7.57 -2.81
C PHE A 5 -9.23 8.77 -1.87
N THR A 6 -8.34 9.70 -2.20
CA THR A 6 -8.28 11.03 -1.58
C THR A 6 -8.70 12.04 -2.63
N HIS A 7 -9.63 12.94 -2.30
CA HIS A 7 -10.05 14.02 -3.18
C HIS A 7 -8.83 14.83 -3.68
N PRO A 8 -8.74 15.21 -4.97
CA PRO A 8 -7.58 15.89 -5.55
C PRO A 8 -7.05 17.06 -4.72
N ASP A 9 -7.95 17.93 -4.23
CA ASP A 9 -7.62 19.12 -3.44
C ASP A 9 -7.04 18.82 -2.04
N TYR A 10 -7.14 17.57 -1.60
CA TYR A 10 -6.65 17.09 -0.30
C TYR A 10 -5.52 16.06 -0.44
N GLN A 11 -5.00 15.88 -1.66
CA GLN A 11 -3.80 15.08 -1.88
C GLN A 11 -2.58 15.72 -1.21
N ARG A 12 -1.53 14.93 -0.97
CA ARG A 12 -0.29 15.33 -0.29
C ARG A 12 -0.41 15.85 1.15
N ARG A 13 -1.59 15.78 1.77
CA ARG A 13 -1.80 16.09 3.21
C ARG A 13 -1.61 14.90 4.14
N GLY A 14 -1.06 13.79 3.65
CA GLY A 14 -0.77 12.60 4.47
C GLY A 14 -1.95 11.66 4.70
N CYS A 15 -3.17 11.96 4.24
CA CYS A 15 -4.33 11.08 4.43
C CYS A 15 -4.12 9.68 3.83
N GLY A 16 -3.54 9.60 2.63
CA GLY A 16 -3.18 8.31 2.01
C GLY A 16 -2.14 7.54 2.82
N ALA A 17 -1.15 8.22 3.40
CA ALA A 17 -0.13 7.60 4.25
C ALA A 17 -0.70 7.11 5.59
N ALA A 18 -1.62 7.88 6.19
CA ALA A 18 -2.31 7.48 7.41
C ALA A 18 -3.11 6.19 7.19
N LEU A 19 -3.85 6.10 6.08
CA LEU A 19 -4.63 4.91 5.72
C LEU A 19 -3.75 3.68 5.47
N VAL A 20 -2.66 3.84 4.70
CA VAL A 20 -1.71 2.74 4.45
C VAL A 20 -1.07 2.27 5.75
N ARG A 21 -0.67 3.20 6.63
CA ARG A 21 -0.09 2.88 7.93
C ARG A 21 -1.08 2.08 8.80
N THR A 22 -2.30 2.58 9.01
CA THR A 22 -3.31 1.89 9.82
C THR A 22 -3.65 0.50 9.25
N GLY A 23 -3.75 0.37 7.92
CA GLY A 23 -3.96 -0.93 7.29
C GLY A 23 -2.81 -1.90 7.54
N CYS A 24 -1.56 -1.42 7.47
CA CYS A 24 -0.37 -2.24 7.76
C CYS A 24 -0.30 -2.65 9.23
N GLU A 25 -0.62 -1.76 10.16
CA GLU A 25 -0.64 -2.06 11.60
C GLU A 25 -1.64 -3.18 11.93
N ILE A 26 -2.83 -3.15 11.30
CA ILE A 26 -3.83 -4.22 11.45
C ILE A 26 -3.30 -5.53 10.86
N ALA A 27 -2.69 -5.48 9.66
CA ALA A 27 -2.14 -6.67 9.01
C ALA A 27 -0.98 -7.28 9.81
N ASP A 28 -0.11 -6.45 10.40
CA ASP A 28 0.99 -6.87 11.27
C ASP A 28 0.44 -7.62 12.51
N ARG A 29 -0.61 -7.09 13.15
CA ARG A 29 -1.28 -7.75 14.30
C ARG A 29 -1.89 -9.10 13.94
N LEU A 30 -2.38 -9.24 12.72
CA LEU A 30 -3.00 -10.47 12.23
C LEU A 30 -1.99 -11.43 11.58
N SER A 31 -0.70 -11.05 11.51
CA SER A 31 0.34 -11.79 10.76
C SER A 31 -0.04 -12.06 9.30
N LEU A 32 -0.70 -11.10 8.65
CA LEU A 32 -1.15 -11.22 7.26
C LEU A 32 -0.29 -10.39 6.30
N PRO A 33 0.07 -10.93 5.12
CA PRO A 33 0.70 -10.14 4.07
C PRO A 33 -0.30 -9.18 3.42
N VAL A 34 0.20 -8.03 2.95
CA VAL A 34 -0.62 -7.01 2.27
C VAL A 34 -0.20 -6.90 0.81
N TRP A 35 -1.20 -6.90 -0.08
CA TRP A 35 -1.03 -6.70 -1.51
C TRP A 35 -1.76 -5.44 -1.97
N VAL A 36 -1.16 -4.69 -2.88
CA VAL A 36 -1.77 -3.48 -3.43
C VAL A 36 -1.44 -3.29 -4.90
N GLU A 37 -2.47 -3.01 -5.69
CA GLU A 37 -2.36 -2.45 -7.02
C GLU A 37 -2.28 -0.92 -6.90
N SER A 38 -1.22 -0.34 -7.42
CA SER A 38 -0.95 1.09 -7.32
C SER A 38 -1.05 1.75 -8.69
N SER A 39 -1.53 3.00 -8.72
CA SER A 39 -1.21 3.90 -9.81
C SER A 39 0.28 4.27 -9.77
N PRO A 40 0.90 4.71 -10.89
CA PRO A 40 2.31 5.11 -10.90
C PRO A 40 2.65 6.20 -9.85
N VAL A 41 1.68 7.08 -9.55
CA VAL A 41 1.85 8.18 -8.58
C VAL A 41 1.95 7.69 -7.14
N GLY A 42 1.32 6.54 -6.82
CA GLY A 42 1.30 5.95 -5.47
C GLY A 42 2.55 5.13 -5.12
N GLU A 43 3.42 4.82 -6.07
CA GLU A 43 4.54 3.90 -5.87
C GLU A 43 5.50 4.36 -4.75
N ARG A 44 5.83 5.66 -4.72
CA ARG A 44 6.73 6.20 -3.69
C ARG A 44 6.15 6.02 -2.28
N LEU A 45 4.83 6.14 -2.14
CA LEU A 45 4.15 5.94 -0.87
C LEU A 45 4.29 4.49 -0.41
N TYR A 46 3.97 3.53 -1.27
CA TYR A 46 4.02 2.11 -0.90
C TYR A 46 5.43 1.65 -0.55
N ARG A 47 6.45 2.04 -1.33
CA ARG A 47 7.86 1.74 -1.00
C ARG A 47 8.27 2.28 0.37
N ALA A 48 7.86 3.50 0.71
CA ALA A 48 8.17 4.11 2.02
C ALA A 48 7.55 3.34 3.20
N HIS A 49 6.49 2.56 2.98
CA HIS A 49 5.84 1.73 3.99
C HIS A 49 6.33 0.26 4.01
N GLY A 50 7.39 -0.06 3.27
CA GLY A 50 8.00 -1.39 3.24
C GLY A 50 7.35 -2.35 2.25
N PHE A 51 6.62 -1.82 1.26
CA PHE A 51 6.14 -2.63 0.16
C PHE A 51 7.22 -2.81 -0.92
N GLU A 52 7.31 -4.02 -1.44
CA GLU A 52 8.21 -4.42 -2.51
C GLU A 52 7.42 -4.65 -3.79
N LEU A 53 7.99 -4.26 -4.93
CA LEU A 53 7.37 -4.45 -6.23
C LEU A 53 7.39 -5.93 -6.59
N VAL A 54 6.22 -6.51 -6.89
CA VAL A 54 6.12 -7.90 -7.35
C VAL A 54 5.99 -7.98 -8.86
N VAL A 55 5.12 -7.17 -9.45
CA VAL A 55 4.92 -7.18 -10.90
C VAL A 55 4.52 -5.80 -11.44
N ARG A 56 4.97 -5.51 -12.65
CA ARG A 56 4.43 -4.41 -13.48
C ARG A 56 3.78 -5.02 -14.72
N PRO A 57 2.45 -5.15 -14.74
CA PRO A 57 1.76 -5.54 -15.95
C PRO A 57 2.01 -4.47 -17.02
N ASP A 58 2.50 -4.88 -18.18
CA ASP A 58 2.57 -4.04 -19.38
C ASP A 58 1.34 -4.36 -20.25
N ILE A 59 0.20 -3.74 -19.92
CA ILE A 59 -1.04 -3.94 -20.66
C ILE A 59 -1.13 -2.84 -21.72
N LYS A 60 -0.72 -3.19 -22.94
CA LYS A 60 -0.82 -2.35 -24.14
C LYS A 60 -1.85 -2.94 -25.09
N ASN A 61 -2.90 -2.18 -25.38
CA ASN A 61 -3.78 -2.45 -26.52
C ASN A 61 -4.18 -1.13 -27.21
N SER A 62 -4.89 -1.23 -28.34
CA SER A 62 -5.28 -0.06 -29.15
C SER A 62 -6.18 0.95 -28.43
N ARG A 63 -6.76 0.59 -27.27
CA ARG A 63 -7.64 1.45 -26.46
C ARG A 63 -7.02 1.91 -25.14
N TYR A 64 -6.08 1.17 -24.57
CA TYR A 64 -5.58 1.36 -23.22
C TYR A 64 -4.08 1.12 -23.15
N ASN A 65 -3.39 2.09 -22.54
CA ASN A 65 -1.98 1.98 -22.15
C ASN A 65 -1.92 2.12 -20.63
N MET A 66 -2.07 1.02 -19.90
CA MET A 66 -2.18 1.03 -18.44
C MET A 66 -1.13 0.14 -17.80
N SER A 67 -0.30 0.74 -16.94
CA SER A 67 0.63 0.03 -16.07
C SER A 67 0.24 0.26 -14.62
N SER A 68 -0.33 -0.76 -13.99
CA SER A 68 -0.72 -0.77 -12.58
C SER A 68 0.23 -1.69 -11.82
N PRO A 69 1.37 -1.19 -11.30
CA PRO A 69 2.29 -2.00 -10.51
C PRO A 69 1.60 -2.62 -9.29
N VAL A 70 1.90 -3.90 -9.04
CA VAL A 70 1.47 -4.63 -7.85
C VAL A 70 2.63 -4.68 -6.87
N PHE A 71 2.35 -4.33 -5.63
CA PHE A 71 3.32 -4.43 -4.53
C PHE A 71 2.83 -5.38 -3.44
N LYS A 72 3.78 -5.98 -2.72
CA LYS A 72 3.56 -6.84 -1.57
C LYS A 72 4.35 -6.33 -0.37
N ARG A 73 3.79 -6.44 0.82
CA ARG A 73 4.48 -6.23 2.09
C ARG A 73 4.24 -7.43 3.01
N GLU A 74 5.31 -7.99 3.55
CA GLU A 74 5.22 -9.01 4.60
C GLU A 74 4.87 -8.36 5.96
N PRO A 75 4.17 -9.08 6.85
CA PRO A 75 3.89 -8.58 8.19
C PRO A 75 5.19 -8.48 8.99
N LYS A 76 5.33 -7.44 9.81
CA LYS A 76 6.54 -7.23 10.66
C LYS A 76 6.57 -8.10 11.93
N GLY A 77 5.74 -9.15 11.99
CA GLY A 77 5.53 -9.98 13.17
C GLY A 77 4.67 -9.29 14.24
N PRO A 78 4.21 -10.01 15.26
CA PRO A 78 3.42 -9.42 16.33
C PRO A 78 4.25 -8.34 17.02
N ILE A 79 3.68 -7.13 17.13
CA ILE A 79 4.20 -6.11 18.05
C ILE A 79 4.14 -6.75 19.43
N VAL A 80 5.29 -7.09 20.02
CA VAL A 80 5.38 -7.45 21.43
C VAL A 80 5.05 -6.18 22.19
N VAL A 81 3.80 -6.03 22.60
CA VAL A 81 3.41 -5.03 23.59
C VAL A 81 4.10 -5.49 24.87
N GLY A 82 5.26 -4.92 25.16
CA GLY A 82 5.91 -5.11 26.45
C GLY A 82 4.93 -4.71 27.56
N PRO A 83 4.98 -5.35 28.74
CA PRO A 83 3.99 -5.15 29.78
C PRO A 83 3.88 -3.66 30.08
N GLU A 84 2.66 -3.15 29.89
CA GLU A 84 2.25 -1.81 30.28
C GLU A 84 2.64 -1.56 31.75
N SER A 85 3.44 -0.51 31.96
CA SER A 85 3.93 -0.06 33.28
C SER A 85 2.86 0.66 34.07
#